data_AF-X0RV51-F1
#
_entry.id   AF-X0RV51-F1
#
_cell.length_a   1.000
_cell.length_b   1.000
_cell.length_c   1.000
_cell.angle_alpha   90.00
_cell.angle_beta   90.00
_cell.angle_gamma   90.00
#
_symmetry.space_group_name_H-M   'P 1'
#
loop_
_entity.id
_entity.type
_entity.pdbx_description
1 polymer ?
#
loop_
_entity_poly.entity_id
_entity_poly.type
_entity_poly.pdbx_seq_one_letter_code
_entity_poly.pdbx_strand_id
1 'polypeptide(L)'
;VECSTVGVGRRADIDRAVSEATRFPLVVPTGIYREPWIPDWAHQADEAQLRDWMVGELQGEIEESGVQAGWIKLSAGDSGMTETEAKILRAAAAAGSVTNATIGSHTIRGLVVRDQLDIIEEVGYTPQRFIWIHAQSEPRLELHLEMARRGAWIEYDAIGSAGSDDDFYIQLIQRVLDANLGDHLLLSHDRGWYDPAQPGGGTPQPYTYINEQFLPKLQAAGVDQPTIQRLTHVNPFRAFAR
;
A
#
# COMPACT_ATOMS: atom_id res chain seq x y z
N VAL A 1 5.39 1.19 -7.71
CA VAL A 1 5.30 1.85 -6.40
C VAL A 1 6.19 1.06 -5.47
N GLU A 2 7.13 1.74 -4.82
CA GLU A 2 8.00 1.17 -3.79
C GLU A 2 7.32 1.41 -2.43
N CYS A 3 7.40 0.45 -1.51
CA CYS A 3 6.56 0.41 -0.30
C CYS A 3 7.38 0.35 1.01
N SER A 4 8.69 0.51 0.97
CA SER A 4 9.55 0.39 2.14
C SER A 4 9.49 1.67 2.97
N THR A 5 9.12 1.53 4.23
CA THR A 5 9.02 2.65 5.19
C THR A 5 10.22 2.69 6.13
N VAL A 6 10.26 3.73 6.96
CA VAL A 6 11.06 3.69 8.18
C VAL A 6 10.68 2.44 8.99
N GLY A 7 11.70 1.77 9.53
CA GLY A 7 11.57 0.49 10.26
C GLY A 7 11.88 -0.75 9.43
N VAL A 8 11.77 -0.69 8.10
CA VAL A 8 11.90 -1.87 7.21
C VAL A 8 12.79 -1.63 5.98
N GLY A 9 13.72 -0.68 6.06
CA GLY A 9 14.81 -0.57 5.07
C GLY A 9 14.59 0.41 3.92
N ARG A 10 13.75 1.43 4.10
CA ARG A 10 13.58 2.53 3.12
C ARG A 10 14.93 3.14 2.69
N ARG A 11 15.16 3.26 1.37
CA ARG A 11 16.38 3.84 0.77
C ARG A 11 16.08 4.61 -0.52
N ALA A 12 15.51 5.82 -0.36
CA ALA A 12 15.12 6.68 -1.48
C ALA A 12 16.29 7.06 -2.41
N ASP A 13 17.51 7.15 -1.88
CA ASP A 13 18.73 7.38 -2.67
C ASP A 13 19.05 6.22 -3.63
N ILE A 14 18.86 4.98 -3.18
CA ILE A 14 19.00 3.78 -4.02
C ILE A 14 17.87 3.73 -5.04
N ASP A 15 16.63 3.98 -4.62
CA ASP A 15 15.48 3.99 -5.53
C ASP A 15 15.66 5.01 -6.66
N ARG A 16 16.20 6.19 -6.35
CA ARG A 16 16.55 7.19 -7.35
C ARG A 16 17.57 6.68 -8.35
N ALA A 17 18.67 6.08 -7.87
CA ALA A 17 19.70 5.54 -8.75
C ALA A 17 19.14 4.43 -9.67
N VAL A 18 18.26 3.56 -9.14
CA VAL A 18 17.59 2.51 -9.93
C VAL A 18 16.65 3.12 -10.96
N SER A 19 15.81 4.07 -10.56
CA SER A 19 14.87 4.79 -11.45
C SER A 19 15.61 5.46 -12.61
N GLU A 20 16.70 6.19 -12.33
CA GLU A 20 17.51 6.86 -13.35
C GLU A 20 18.20 5.87 -14.29
N ALA A 21 18.81 4.80 -13.75
CA ALA A 21 19.52 3.79 -14.54
C ALA A 21 18.58 2.99 -15.45
N THR A 22 17.37 2.70 -14.98
CA THR A 22 16.38 1.89 -15.72
C THR A 22 15.45 2.75 -16.59
N ARG A 23 15.43 4.07 -16.38
CA ARG A 23 14.43 5.00 -16.93
C ARG A 23 13.00 4.57 -16.59
N PHE A 24 12.81 4.01 -15.40
CA PHE A 24 11.52 3.54 -14.92
C PHE A 24 11.07 4.39 -13.74
N PRO A 25 9.90 5.06 -13.81
CA PRO A 25 9.44 5.94 -12.76
C PRO A 25 9.11 5.15 -11.48
N LEU A 26 9.67 5.58 -10.37
CA LEU A 26 9.35 5.07 -9.04
C LEU A 26 8.60 6.12 -8.22
N VAL A 27 7.67 5.65 -7.40
CA VAL A 27 6.94 6.45 -6.42
C VAL A 27 7.23 5.83 -5.07
N VAL A 28 7.86 6.59 -4.19
CA VAL A 28 8.37 6.14 -2.88
C VAL A 28 7.54 6.73 -1.72
N PRO A 29 7.46 6.06 -0.57
CA PRO A 29 6.63 6.50 0.54
C PRO A 29 7.40 7.31 1.60
N THR A 30 6.67 8.18 2.29
CA THR A 30 6.98 8.53 3.68
C THR A 30 6.27 7.53 4.63
N GLY A 31 6.41 7.72 5.94
CA GLY A 31 5.70 6.93 6.95
C GLY A 31 6.56 5.84 7.60
N ILE A 32 5.94 5.12 8.53
CA ILE A 32 6.59 4.21 9.48
C ILE A 32 5.83 2.89 9.50
N TYR A 33 6.57 1.79 9.67
CA TYR A 33 5.99 0.47 9.82
C TYR A 33 5.31 0.29 11.21
N ARG A 34 4.86 -0.92 11.52
CA ARG A 34 4.19 -1.26 12.79
C ARG A 34 5.17 -1.71 13.86
N GLU A 35 4.68 -1.98 15.06
CA GLU A 35 5.48 -2.61 16.12
C GLU A 35 6.02 -4.00 15.69
N PRO A 36 7.22 -4.41 16.13
CA PRO A 36 8.19 -3.68 16.95
C PRO A 36 9.21 -2.86 16.13
N TRP A 37 8.88 -2.52 14.87
CA TRP A 37 9.77 -1.81 13.95
C TRP A 37 9.60 -0.29 13.98
N ILE A 38 8.73 0.23 14.86
CA ILE A 38 8.62 1.66 15.12
C ILE A 38 9.90 2.12 15.85
N PRO A 39 10.61 3.14 15.35
CA PRO A 39 11.83 3.62 15.98
C PRO A 39 11.54 4.46 17.23
N ASP A 40 12.48 4.49 18.18
CA ASP A 40 12.36 5.22 19.46
C ASP A 40 11.94 6.69 19.30
N TRP A 41 12.45 7.38 18.27
CA TRP A 41 12.09 8.78 18.04
C TRP A 41 10.60 8.94 17.71
N ALA A 42 9.99 7.98 17.01
CA ALA A 42 8.57 8.02 16.66
C ALA A 42 7.68 7.68 17.85
N HIS A 43 8.18 6.85 18.79
CA HIS A 43 7.53 6.68 20.09
C HIS A 43 7.50 8.00 20.88
N GLN A 44 8.62 8.73 20.91
CA GLN A 44 8.77 9.97 21.67
C GLN A 44 8.08 11.17 21.01
N ALA A 45 8.00 11.20 19.68
CA ALA A 45 7.39 12.28 18.93
C ALA A 45 5.89 12.39 19.21
N ASP A 46 5.38 13.61 19.29
CA ASP A 46 3.95 13.86 19.30
C ASP A 46 3.35 13.77 17.88
N GLU A 47 2.02 13.84 17.78
CA GLU A 47 1.31 13.77 16.50
C GLU A 47 1.67 14.91 15.53
N ALA A 48 1.95 16.10 16.06
CA ALA A 48 2.30 17.27 15.23
C ALA A 48 3.71 17.11 14.63
N GLN A 49 4.67 16.62 15.42
CA GLN A 49 6.02 16.33 14.97
C GLN A 49 6.03 15.24 13.89
N LEU A 50 5.25 14.16 14.07
CA LEU A 50 5.10 13.10 13.06
C LEU A 50 4.45 13.63 11.78
N ARG A 51 3.40 14.45 11.90
CA ARG A 51 2.74 15.11 10.78
C ARG A 51 3.73 15.99 10.02
N ASP A 52 4.44 16.87 10.71
CA ASP A 52 5.35 17.85 10.09
C ASP A 52 6.52 17.15 9.39
N TRP A 53 7.02 16.05 9.96
CA TRP A 53 7.99 15.20 9.29
C TRP A 53 7.45 14.60 7.98
N MET A 54 6.27 13.97 8.01
CA MET A 54 5.66 13.41 6.79
C MET A 54 5.36 14.49 5.73
N VAL A 55 4.84 15.65 6.13
CA VAL A 55 4.60 16.80 5.21
C VAL A 55 5.91 17.30 4.61
N GLY A 56 6.97 17.39 5.42
CA GLY A 56 8.31 17.76 4.96
C GLY A 56 8.82 16.85 3.84
N GLU A 57 8.69 15.53 3.99
CA GLU A 57 9.09 14.58 2.94
C GLU A 57 8.15 14.60 1.73
N LEU A 58 6.85 14.86 1.93
CA LEU A 58 5.85 14.91 0.87
C LEU A 58 5.92 16.19 0.02
N GLN A 59 6.46 17.29 0.54
CA GLN A 59 6.56 18.58 -0.15
C GLN A 59 8.01 19.04 -0.40
N GLY A 60 8.99 18.38 0.24
CA GLY A 60 10.42 18.61 0.06
C GLY A 60 11.09 17.33 -0.39
N GLU A 61 12.04 16.86 0.39
CA GLU A 61 12.81 15.64 0.11
C GLU A 61 12.84 14.71 1.31
N ILE A 62 12.94 13.41 1.03
CA ILE A 62 13.21 12.37 2.01
C ILE A 62 14.67 12.53 2.41
N GLU A 63 14.89 12.88 3.67
CA GLU A 63 16.22 13.08 4.26
C GLU A 63 17.04 14.10 3.47
N GLU A 64 18.08 13.67 2.75
CA GLU A 64 18.91 14.52 1.87
C GLU A 64 19.07 13.88 0.47
N SER A 65 18.10 13.05 0.08
CA SER A 65 18.21 12.20 -1.12
C SER A 65 17.92 12.95 -2.45
N GLY A 66 17.35 14.15 -2.40
CA GLY A 66 16.77 14.81 -3.57
C GLY A 66 15.49 14.15 -4.09
N VAL A 67 14.86 13.25 -3.31
CA VAL A 67 13.65 12.52 -3.70
C VAL A 67 12.47 12.96 -2.84
N GLN A 68 11.42 13.45 -3.49
CA GLN A 68 10.16 13.79 -2.83
C GLN A 68 9.29 12.54 -2.65
N ALA A 69 8.73 12.34 -1.46
CA ALA A 69 7.76 11.26 -1.23
C ALA A 69 6.47 11.50 -2.04
N GLY A 70 5.88 10.42 -2.55
CA GLY A 70 4.64 10.47 -3.35
C GLY A 70 3.39 10.08 -2.58
N TRP A 71 3.53 9.33 -1.48
CA TRP A 71 2.43 8.76 -0.71
C TRP A 71 2.89 8.41 0.71
N ILE A 72 1.97 7.99 1.57
CA ILE A 72 2.26 7.60 2.95
C ILE A 72 2.02 6.10 3.07
N LYS A 73 3.03 5.33 3.49
CA LYS A 73 2.86 3.91 3.83
C LYS A 73 2.93 3.74 5.35
N LEU A 74 2.01 2.94 5.87
CA LEU A 74 1.90 2.55 7.27
C LEU A 74 1.76 1.03 7.38
N SER A 75 1.67 0.56 8.62
CA SER A 75 1.30 -0.81 8.97
C SER A 75 0.58 -0.81 10.31
N ALA A 76 -0.25 -1.83 10.56
CA ALA A 76 -0.98 -2.01 11.81
C ALA A 76 -0.85 -3.46 12.32
N GLY A 77 -0.92 -3.63 13.64
CA GLY A 77 -0.84 -4.94 14.28
C GLY A 77 -1.96 -5.92 13.88
N ASP A 78 -1.65 -7.23 13.92
CA ASP A 78 -2.57 -8.29 13.49
C ASP A 78 -3.74 -8.53 14.47
N SER A 79 -3.66 -7.97 15.67
CA SER A 79 -4.64 -8.12 16.74
C SER A 79 -5.32 -6.81 17.13
N GLY A 80 -5.10 -5.75 16.36
CA GLY A 80 -5.50 -4.38 16.71
C GLY A 80 -4.31 -3.43 16.67
N MET A 81 -4.61 -2.14 16.70
CA MET A 81 -3.58 -1.10 16.72
C MET A 81 -3.12 -0.81 18.15
N THR A 82 -1.82 -0.59 18.31
CA THR A 82 -1.29 0.01 19.52
C THR A 82 -1.61 1.51 19.59
N GLU A 83 -1.42 2.12 20.76
CA GLU A 83 -1.55 3.58 20.91
C GLU A 83 -0.58 4.33 19.98
N THR A 84 0.65 3.82 19.83
CA THR A 84 1.66 4.41 18.94
C THR A 84 1.25 4.29 17.47
N GLU A 85 0.73 3.14 17.04
CA GLU A 85 0.25 2.93 15.66
C GLU A 85 -0.94 3.85 15.36
N ALA A 86 -1.88 3.99 16.29
CA ALA A 86 -3.01 4.90 16.16
C ALA A 86 -2.56 6.39 16.12
N LYS A 87 -1.57 6.77 16.92
CA LYS A 87 -0.93 8.10 16.90
C LYS A 87 -0.31 8.41 15.54
N ILE A 88 0.45 7.47 14.99
CA ILE A 88 1.06 7.61 13.66
C ILE A 88 -0.02 7.70 12.57
N LEU A 89 -1.09 6.90 12.66
CA LEU A 89 -2.21 6.98 11.71
C LEU A 89 -2.89 8.35 11.72
N ARG A 90 -3.16 8.93 12.90
CA ARG A 90 -3.74 10.28 13.02
C ARG A 90 -2.81 11.34 12.43
N ALA A 91 -1.51 11.24 12.70
CA ALA A 91 -0.51 12.13 12.11
C ALA A 91 -0.45 12.00 10.58
N ALA A 92 -0.55 10.78 10.05
CA ALA A 92 -0.57 10.51 8.61
C ALA A 92 -1.84 11.05 7.95
N ALA A 93 -3.00 10.89 8.58
CA ALA A 93 -4.26 11.49 8.11
C ALA A 93 -4.17 13.02 8.08
N ALA A 94 -3.58 13.64 9.12
CA ALA A 94 -3.34 15.08 9.14
C ALA A 94 -2.37 15.53 8.02
N ALA A 95 -1.31 14.77 7.75
CA ALA A 95 -0.41 15.05 6.63
C ALA A 95 -1.11 14.88 5.27
N GLY A 96 -1.93 13.83 5.13
CA GLY A 96 -2.76 13.56 3.95
C GLY A 96 -3.77 14.68 3.67
N SER A 97 -4.37 15.28 4.71
CA SER A 97 -5.28 16.42 4.59
C SER A 97 -4.60 17.67 4.02
N VAL A 98 -3.32 17.89 4.34
CA VAL A 98 -2.54 19.04 3.85
C VAL A 98 -2.01 18.81 2.43
N THR A 99 -1.66 17.56 2.10
CA THR A 99 -0.88 17.23 0.90
C THR A 99 -1.65 16.46 -0.16
N ASN A 100 -2.90 16.07 0.13
CA ASN A 100 -3.72 15.16 -0.69
C ASN A 100 -3.09 13.77 -0.91
N ALA A 101 -2.11 13.39 -0.08
CA ALA A 101 -1.37 12.13 -0.23
C ALA A 101 -2.17 10.93 0.28
N THR A 102 -2.26 9.88 -0.54
CA THR A 102 -2.89 8.62 -0.16
C THR A 102 -2.08 7.89 0.92
N ILE A 103 -2.80 7.30 1.88
CA ILE A 103 -2.27 6.40 2.91
C ILE A 103 -2.47 4.96 2.43
N GLY A 104 -1.44 4.13 2.42
CA GLY A 104 -1.60 2.69 2.31
C GLY A 104 -1.14 2.00 3.58
N SER A 105 -1.88 1.01 4.07
CA SER A 105 -1.55 0.30 5.30
C SER A 105 -1.39 -1.19 5.06
N HIS A 106 -0.23 -1.75 5.43
CA HIS A 106 -0.08 -3.20 5.59
C HIS A 106 -1.00 -3.64 6.74
N THR A 107 -2.05 -4.39 6.44
CA THR A 107 -3.00 -4.84 7.47
C THR A 107 -3.70 -6.12 7.00
N ILE A 108 -3.45 -7.24 7.66
CA ILE A 108 -4.00 -8.54 7.23
C ILE A 108 -5.40 -8.84 7.79
N ARG A 109 -5.96 -7.96 8.63
CA ARG A 109 -7.26 -8.14 9.28
C ARG A 109 -8.22 -7.02 8.92
N GLY A 110 -9.38 -7.35 8.35
CA GLY A 110 -10.36 -6.35 7.94
C GLY A 110 -11.00 -5.59 9.09
N LEU A 111 -11.06 -6.17 10.30
CA LEU A 111 -11.53 -5.45 11.49
C LEU A 111 -10.56 -4.32 11.90
N VAL A 112 -9.25 -4.56 11.79
CA VAL A 112 -8.25 -3.53 12.09
C VAL A 112 -8.33 -2.41 11.04
N VAL A 113 -8.57 -2.75 9.78
CA VAL A 113 -8.81 -1.74 8.73
C VAL A 113 -10.06 -0.92 9.02
N ARG A 114 -11.13 -1.53 9.52
CA ARG A 114 -12.31 -0.79 9.95
C ARG A 114 -11.96 0.23 11.02
N ASP A 115 -11.20 -0.16 12.05
CA ASP A 115 -10.73 0.75 13.11
C ASP A 115 -9.85 1.88 12.54
N GLN A 116 -8.98 1.56 11.55
CA GLN A 116 -8.16 2.58 10.88
C GLN A 116 -9.02 3.60 10.12
N LEU A 117 -10.04 3.15 9.40
CA LEU A 117 -10.95 4.02 8.67
C LEU A 117 -11.81 4.87 9.63
N ASP A 118 -12.23 4.31 10.77
CA ASP A 118 -12.94 5.05 11.82
C ASP A 118 -12.10 6.23 12.32
N ILE A 119 -10.81 5.99 12.61
CA ILE A 119 -9.88 7.03 13.06
C ILE A 119 -9.62 8.06 11.96
N ILE A 120 -9.42 7.61 10.70
CA ILE A 120 -9.21 8.50 9.55
C ILE A 120 -10.37 9.48 9.38
N GLU A 121 -11.61 9.00 9.49
CA GLU A 121 -12.81 9.84 9.39
C GLU A 121 -12.96 10.75 10.62
N GLU A 122 -12.70 10.24 11.83
CA GLU A 122 -12.77 11.03 13.07
C GLU A 122 -11.87 12.27 13.03
N VAL A 123 -10.66 12.14 12.47
CA VAL A 123 -9.72 13.26 12.33
C VAL A 123 -9.94 14.08 11.05
N GLY A 124 -11.03 13.84 10.33
CA GLY A 124 -11.47 14.65 9.19
C GLY A 124 -10.78 14.34 7.86
N TYR A 125 -10.15 13.18 7.73
CA TYR A 125 -9.65 12.67 6.45
C TYR A 125 -10.64 11.67 5.84
N THR A 126 -10.24 10.95 4.78
CA THR A 126 -11.19 10.28 3.89
C THR A 126 -10.76 8.86 3.51
N PRO A 127 -11.65 7.85 3.61
CA PRO A 127 -11.38 6.50 3.14
C PRO A 127 -10.97 6.43 1.66
N GLN A 128 -11.43 7.37 0.83
CA GLN A 128 -11.09 7.49 -0.59
C GLN A 128 -9.58 7.69 -0.84
N ARG A 129 -8.84 8.09 0.21
CA ARG A 129 -7.39 8.24 0.25
C ARG A 129 -6.71 7.18 1.12
N PHE A 130 -7.34 6.02 1.27
CA PHE A 130 -6.78 4.88 2.00
C PHE A 130 -6.70 3.63 1.13
N ILE A 131 -5.56 2.94 1.15
CA ILE A 131 -5.33 1.65 0.51
C ILE A 131 -5.16 0.58 1.59
N TRP A 132 -6.06 -0.39 1.60
CA TRP A 132 -5.91 -1.61 2.38
C TRP A 132 -4.96 -2.58 1.65
N ILE A 133 -3.74 -2.73 2.18
CA ILE A 133 -2.69 -3.59 1.63
C ILE A 133 -2.74 -4.95 2.33
N HIS A 134 -2.56 -6.03 1.56
CA HIS A 134 -2.78 -7.44 1.92
C HIS A 134 -4.23 -7.83 2.18
N ALA A 135 -5.19 -7.19 1.51
CA ALA A 135 -6.60 -7.48 1.75
C ALA A 135 -6.97 -8.94 1.51
N GLN A 136 -6.27 -9.65 0.61
CA GLN A 136 -6.47 -11.07 0.34
C GLN A 136 -6.22 -11.97 1.56
N SER A 137 -5.54 -11.47 2.60
CA SER A 137 -5.30 -12.22 3.84
C SER A 137 -6.50 -12.25 4.78
N GLU A 138 -7.49 -11.38 4.58
CA GLU A 138 -8.77 -11.46 5.28
C GLU A 138 -9.68 -12.49 4.59
N PRO A 139 -10.10 -13.57 5.28
CA PRO A 139 -10.97 -14.58 4.66
C PRO A 139 -12.40 -14.10 4.44
N ARG A 140 -12.86 -13.08 5.17
CA ARG A 140 -14.23 -12.57 5.06
C ARG A 140 -14.32 -11.51 3.96
N LEU A 141 -14.63 -11.99 2.77
CA LEU A 141 -14.84 -11.17 1.58
C LEU A 141 -15.87 -10.04 1.76
N GLU A 142 -16.87 -10.21 2.62
CA GLU A 142 -17.83 -9.14 2.90
C GLU A 142 -17.18 -7.92 3.56
N LEU A 143 -16.09 -8.09 4.32
CA LEU A 143 -15.31 -6.96 4.83
C LEU A 143 -14.60 -6.22 3.70
N HIS A 144 -14.16 -6.91 2.66
CA HIS A 144 -13.53 -6.29 1.50
C HIS A 144 -14.55 -5.35 0.86
N LEU A 145 -15.72 -5.89 0.52
CA LEU A 145 -16.80 -5.11 -0.09
C LEU A 145 -17.28 -3.97 0.81
N GLU A 146 -17.32 -4.17 2.12
CA GLU A 146 -17.63 -3.11 3.09
C GLU A 146 -16.63 -1.96 3.03
N MET A 147 -15.33 -2.26 3.08
CA MET A 147 -14.29 -1.22 3.05
C MET A 147 -14.28 -0.47 1.70
N ALA A 148 -14.44 -1.18 0.58
CA ALA A 148 -14.57 -0.53 -0.73
C ALA A 148 -15.82 0.37 -0.83
N ARG A 149 -16.98 -0.07 -0.32
CA ARG A 149 -18.19 0.78 -0.29
C ARG A 149 -18.02 2.02 0.59
N ARG A 150 -17.20 1.92 1.63
CA ARG A 150 -16.81 3.06 2.46
C ARG A 150 -15.89 4.04 1.73
N GLY A 151 -15.25 3.60 0.65
CA GLY A 151 -14.43 4.40 -0.25
C GLY A 151 -12.97 3.95 -0.33
N ALA A 152 -12.53 3.03 0.53
CA ALA A 152 -11.16 2.54 0.53
C ALA A 152 -10.80 1.82 -0.76
N TRP A 153 -9.53 1.91 -1.15
CA TRP A 153 -8.95 1.02 -2.13
C TRP A 153 -8.60 -0.31 -1.46
N ILE A 154 -8.81 -1.40 -2.19
CA ILE A 154 -8.44 -2.74 -1.78
C ILE A 154 -7.30 -3.18 -2.67
N GLU A 155 -6.17 -3.57 -2.08
CA GLU A 155 -5.06 -4.16 -2.81
C GLU A 155 -5.04 -5.68 -2.60
N TYR A 156 -5.09 -6.41 -3.70
CA TYR A 156 -4.73 -7.82 -3.74
C TYR A 156 -3.31 -7.94 -4.27
N ASP A 157 -2.40 -8.27 -3.36
CA ASP A 157 -0.98 -8.40 -3.63
C ASP A 157 -0.51 -9.85 -3.45
N ALA A 158 0.82 -10.09 -3.45
CA ALA A 158 1.41 -11.44 -3.44
C ALA A 158 1.02 -12.33 -4.65
N ILE A 159 0.49 -11.74 -5.72
CA ILE A 159 0.13 -12.46 -6.95
C ILE A 159 1.39 -13.04 -7.59
N GLY A 160 1.40 -14.35 -7.80
CA GLY A 160 2.51 -15.12 -8.38
C GLY A 160 3.64 -15.45 -7.42
N SER A 161 3.45 -15.27 -6.11
CA SER A 161 4.42 -15.68 -5.09
C SER A 161 4.45 -17.21 -4.94
N ALA A 162 5.49 -17.76 -4.31
CA ALA A 162 5.56 -19.20 -4.09
C ALA A 162 4.36 -19.67 -3.24
N GLY A 163 3.58 -20.62 -3.76
CA GLY A 163 2.36 -21.10 -3.10
C GLY A 163 1.12 -20.22 -3.29
N SER A 164 1.20 -19.14 -4.07
CA SER A 164 0.03 -18.37 -4.47
C SER A 164 -0.82 -19.16 -5.47
N ASP A 165 -2.13 -19.19 -5.26
CA ASP A 165 -3.09 -19.77 -6.20
C ASP A 165 -3.74 -18.65 -7.04
N ASP A 166 -3.52 -18.67 -8.36
CA ASP A 166 -4.10 -17.66 -9.25
C ASP A 166 -5.62 -17.74 -9.29
N ASP A 167 -6.21 -18.93 -9.16
CA ASP A 167 -7.67 -19.10 -9.18
C ASP A 167 -8.32 -18.42 -7.97
N PHE A 168 -7.63 -18.43 -6.82
CA PHE A 168 -8.05 -17.68 -5.63
C PHE A 168 -8.11 -16.17 -5.91
N TYR A 169 -7.07 -15.58 -6.52
CA TYR A 169 -7.09 -14.15 -6.85
C TYR A 169 -8.13 -13.81 -7.92
N ILE A 170 -8.27 -14.64 -8.94
CA ILE A 170 -9.29 -14.45 -9.99
C ILE A 170 -10.70 -14.42 -9.36
N GLN A 171 -11.01 -15.36 -8.45
CA GLN A 171 -12.30 -15.39 -7.76
C GLN A 171 -12.52 -14.15 -6.88
N LEU A 172 -11.50 -13.70 -6.14
CA LEU A 172 -11.58 -12.46 -5.36
C LEU A 172 -11.88 -11.25 -6.25
N ILE A 173 -11.13 -11.10 -7.35
CA ILE A 173 -11.33 -10.01 -8.32
C ILE A 173 -12.74 -10.06 -8.89
N GLN A 174 -13.20 -11.22 -9.36
CA GLN A 174 -14.55 -11.39 -9.91
C GLN A 174 -15.64 -10.99 -8.91
N ARG A 175 -15.51 -11.34 -7.62
CA ARG A 175 -16.48 -10.89 -6.62
C ARG A 175 -16.54 -9.38 -6.48
N VAL A 176 -15.39 -8.70 -6.45
CA VAL A 176 -15.34 -7.23 -6.36
C VAL A 176 -15.94 -6.60 -7.61
N LEU A 177 -15.72 -7.19 -8.78
CA LEU A 177 -16.33 -6.78 -10.05
C LEU A 177 -17.86 -6.97 -10.04
N ASP A 178 -18.35 -8.13 -9.61
CA ASP A 178 -19.78 -8.46 -9.50
C ASP A 178 -20.51 -7.53 -8.52
N ALA A 179 -19.80 -7.04 -7.51
CA ALA A 179 -20.29 -6.04 -6.56
C ALA A 179 -20.27 -4.60 -7.10
N ASN A 180 -19.83 -4.39 -8.36
CA ASN A 180 -19.62 -3.08 -8.99
C ASN A 180 -18.60 -2.18 -8.25
N LEU A 181 -17.57 -2.79 -7.64
CA LEU A 181 -16.52 -2.08 -6.89
C LEU A 181 -15.14 -2.21 -7.56
N GLY A 182 -15.13 -2.57 -8.86
CA GLY A 182 -13.89 -2.74 -9.63
C GLY A 182 -13.05 -1.48 -9.79
N ASP A 183 -13.60 -0.29 -9.51
CA ASP A 183 -12.90 0.99 -9.51
C ASP A 183 -12.29 1.35 -8.15
N HIS A 184 -12.34 0.44 -7.18
CA HIS A 184 -11.65 0.50 -5.88
C HIS A 184 -10.60 -0.61 -5.72
N LEU A 185 -10.22 -1.30 -6.80
CA LEU A 185 -9.34 -2.47 -6.75
C LEU A 185 -7.94 -2.18 -7.30
N LEU A 186 -6.92 -2.63 -6.59
CA LEU A 186 -5.50 -2.57 -6.97
C LEU A 186 -4.91 -3.97 -6.96
N LEU A 187 -3.94 -4.22 -7.85
CA LEU A 187 -3.23 -5.49 -7.97
C LEU A 187 -1.73 -5.24 -7.83
N SER A 188 -1.04 -6.12 -7.09
CA SER A 188 0.40 -5.99 -6.91
C SER A 188 1.05 -7.35 -6.72
N HIS A 189 2.37 -7.34 -6.79
CA HIS A 189 3.17 -8.54 -6.61
C HIS A 189 3.65 -8.74 -5.19
N ASP A 190 3.78 -7.66 -4.41
CA ASP A 190 4.52 -7.61 -3.14
C ASP A 190 5.76 -8.51 -3.17
N ARG A 191 6.80 -8.12 -3.91
CA ARG A 191 7.97 -8.98 -4.15
C ARG A 191 9.26 -8.22 -4.41
N GLY A 192 10.36 -8.96 -4.50
CA GLY A 192 11.66 -8.44 -4.93
C GLY A 192 12.45 -7.78 -3.80
N TRP A 193 12.08 -8.04 -2.54
CA TRP A 193 12.85 -7.60 -1.38
C TRP A 193 14.17 -8.37 -1.26
N TYR A 194 15.14 -7.73 -0.62
CA TYR A 194 16.39 -8.35 -0.20
C TYR A 194 16.18 -8.96 1.18
N ASP A 195 16.39 -10.27 1.33
CA ASP A 195 16.32 -10.96 2.63
C ASP A 195 17.73 -11.07 3.25
N PRO A 196 18.09 -10.23 4.24
CA PRO A 196 19.41 -10.27 4.85
C PRO A 196 19.70 -11.56 5.63
N ALA A 197 18.67 -12.38 5.93
CA ALA A 197 18.86 -13.70 6.52
C ALA A 197 19.32 -14.75 5.50
N GLN A 198 19.26 -14.45 4.20
CA GLN A 198 19.69 -15.35 3.14
C GLN A 198 21.04 -14.91 2.53
N PRO A 199 21.90 -15.87 2.12
CA PRO A 199 23.12 -15.55 1.39
C PRO A 199 22.83 -14.67 0.16
N GLY A 200 23.47 -13.51 0.09
CA GLY A 200 23.30 -12.56 -1.01
C GLY A 200 21.89 -11.96 -1.14
N GLY A 201 21.05 -12.02 -0.10
CA GLY A 201 19.70 -11.47 -0.13
C GLY A 201 18.61 -12.40 -0.64
N GLY A 202 18.96 -13.65 -0.96
CA GLY A 202 18.07 -14.59 -1.64
C GLY A 202 18.12 -14.45 -3.16
N THR A 203 17.13 -15.01 -3.85
CA THR A 203 17.03 -14.95 -5.32
C THR A 203 16.05 -13.85 -5.74
N PRO A 204 16.52 -12.80 -6.45
CA PRO A 204 15.63 -11.76 -6.95
C PRO A 204 14.53 -12.33 -7.86
N GLN A 205 13.29 -11.90 -7.64
CA GLN A 205 12.13 -12.32 -8.43
C GLN A 205 11.74 -11.20 -9.42
N PRO A 206 11.33 -11.55 -10.66
CA PRO A 206 10.93 -10.55 -11.64
C PRO A 206 9.56 -9.92 -11.30
N TYR A 207 9.43 -8.64 -11.66
CA TYR A 207 8.17 -7.87 -11.56
C TYR A 207 7.24 -8.05 -12.78
N THR A 208 7.44 -9.09 -13.59
CA THR A 208 6.70 -9.29 -14.84
C THR A 208 5.50 -10.23 -14.71
N TYR A 209 5.40 -11.00 -13.62
CA TYR A 209 4.43 -12.09 -13.50
C TYR A 209 2.98 -11.67 -13.75
N ILE A 210 2.51 -10.58 -13.12
CA ILE A 210 1.16 -10.05 -13.36
C ILE A 210 0.92 -9.85 -14.85
N ASN A 211 1.82 -9.14 -15.54
CA ASN A 211 1.65 -8.80 -16.95
C ASN A 211 1.75 -10.02 -17.87
N GLU A 212 2.73 -10.88 -17.64
CA GLU A 212 3.07 -11.98 -18.56
C GLU A 212 2.24 -13.25 -18.32
N GLN A 213 1.74 -13.46 -17.09
CA GLN A 213 1.11 -14.72 -16.67
C GLN A 213 -0.29 -14.51 -16.11
N PHE A 214 -0.46 -13.59 -15.16
CA PHE A 214 -1.73 -13.44 -14.43
C PHE A 214 -2.83 -12.78 -15.29
N LEU A 215 -2.52 -11.65 -15.95
CA LEU A 215 -3.51 -10.95 -16.78
C LEU A 215 -4.08 -11.81 -17.92
N PRO A 216 -3.28 -12.63 -18.64
CA PRO A 216 -3.83 -13.61 -19.58
C PRO A 216 -4.82 -14.60 -18.95
N LYS A 217 -4.56 -15.09 -17.72
CA LYS A 217 -5.48 -15.99 -17.01
C LYS A 217 -6.75 -15.27 -16.58
N LEU A 218 -6.63 -14.05 -16.08
CA LEU A 218 -7.76 -13.20 -15.71
C LEU A 218 -8.67 -12.92 -16.93
N GLN A 219 -8.07 -12.69 -18.10
CA GLN A 219 -8.79 -12.53 -19.35
C GLN A 219 -9.48 -13.83 -19.78
N ALA A 220 -8.79 -14.98 -19.67
CA ALA A 220 -9.37 -16.29 -19.97
C ALA A 220 -10.55 -16.65 -19.03
N ALA A 221 -10.54 -16.11 -17.81
CA ALA A 221 -11.64 -16.21 -16.84
C ALA A 221 -12.81 -15.23 -17.12
N GLY A 222 -12.76 -14.48 -18.23
CA GLY A 222 -13.86 -13.65 -18.72
C GLY A 222 -13.80 -12.16 -18.36
N VAL A 223 -12.72 -11.69 -17.73
CA VAL A 223 -12.52 -10.25 -17.49
C VAL A 223 -12.11 -9.56 -18.78
N ASP A 224 -12.86 -8.54 -19.18
CA ASP A 224 -12.64 -7.85 -20.45
C ASP A 224 -11.43 -6.89 -20.43
N GLN A 225 -10.94 -6.55 -21.62
CA GLN A 225 -9.78 -5.66 -21.79
C GLN A 225 -9.97 -4.27 -21.15
N PRO A 226 -11.15 -3.61 -21.26
CA PRO A 226 -11.41 -2.37 -20.54
C PRO A 226 -11.27 -2.51 -19.03
N THR A 227 -11.74 -3.60 -18.43
CA THR A 227 -11.56 -3.86 -17.00
C THR A 227 -10.10 -4.10 -16.65
N ILE A 228 -9.37 -4.87 -17.45
CA ILE A 228 -7.92 -5.06 -17.25
C ILE A 228 -7.19 -3.71 -17.29
N GLN A 229 -7.49 -2.85 -18.27
CA GLN A 229 -6.92 -1.51 -18.35
C GLN A 229 -7.28 -0.66 -17.13
N ARG A 230 -8.52 -0.75 -16.63
CA ARG A 230 -8.92 -0.09 -15.39
C ARG A 230 -8.06 -0.54 -14.21
N LEU A 231 -7.90 -1.85 -14.01
CA LEU A 231 -7.14 -2.41 -12.88
C LEU A 231 -5.64 -2.09 -12.94
N THR A 232 -5.08 -1.96 -14.14
CA THR A 232 -3.62 -1.82 -14.35
C THR A 232 -3.14 -0.40 -14.64
N HIS A 233 -4.05 0.51 -15.04
CA HIS A 233 -3.69 1.89 -15.40
C HIS A 233 -4.54 2.91 -14.65
N VAL A 234 -5.87 2.83 -14.79
CA VAL A 234 -6.78 3.88 -14.29
C VAL A 234 -6.82 3.89 -12.77
N ASN A 235 -7.02 2.73 -12.16
CA ASN A 235 -7.10 2.59 -10.71
C ASN A 235 -5.78 3.00 -10.01
N PRO A 236 -4.60 2.47 -10.36
CA PRO A 236 -3.36 2.91 -9.72
C PRO A 236 -3.10 4.40 -9.95
N PHE A 237 -3.40 4.96 -11.13
CA PHE A 237 -3.29 6.41 -11.32
C PHE A 237 -4.23 7.18 -10.38
N ARG A 238 -5.50 6.80 -10.29
CA ARG A 238 -6.48 7.45 -9.39
C ARG A 238 -6.11 7.31 -7.91
N ALA A 239 -5.61 6.14 -7.51
CA ALA A 239 -5.24 5.87 -6.13
C ALA A 239 -4.05 6.73 -5.68
N PHE A 240 -3.05 6.97 -6.55
CA PHE A 240 -1.82 7.67 -6.19
C PHE A 240 -1.72 9.11 -6.70
N ALA A 241 -2.60 9.55 -7.61
CA ALA A 241 -2.59 10.94 -8.09
C ALA A 241 -2.98 11.92 -6.98
N ARG A 242 -2.15 12.95 -6.80
CA ARG A 242 -2.34 14.05 -5.83
C ARG A 242 -2.47 15.39 -6.53
#